data_AF-A0A1I0YG13-F1
#
_entry.id   AF-A0A1I0YG13-F1
#
_cell.length_a   1.000
_cell.length_b   1.000
_cell.length_c   1.000
_cell.angle_alpha   90.00
_cell.angle_beta   90.00
_cell.angle_gamma   90.00
#
_symmetry.space_group_name_H-M   'P 1'
#
loop_
_entity.id
_entity.type
_entity.pdbx_description
1 polymer ?
#
loop_
_entity_poly.entity_id
_entity_poly.type
_entity_poly.pdbx_seq_one_letter_code
_entity_poly.pdbx_strand_id
1 'polypeptide(L)'
;MQDIDVYQEPDEEAGIYTWCLEDDTLYADTALATLFGLDPAATLKGLPVTDYMARVHPEDQGPVATLIRQAIEDGHPYRAEYRVLDATGAVRPVMAFGRCFRDRTGHPVHYAGIVHPLDRLVS
;
A
#
# COMPACT_ATOMS: atom_id res chain seq x y z
N MET A 1 27.43 -26.49 15.83
CA MET A 1 26.36 -25.71 16.48
C MET A 1 26.11 -24.55 15.52
N GLN A 2 24.98 -24.55 14.83
CA GLN A 2 24.63 -23.44 13.93
C GLN A 2 24.29 -22.25 14.82
N ASP A 3 24.94 -21.12 14.58
CA ASP A 3 24.55 -19.84 15.15
C ASP A 3 23.09 -19.61 14.75
N ILE A 4 22.21 -19.50 15.75
CA ILE A 4 20.87 -18.98 15.55
C ILE A 4 21.08 -17.53 15.14
N ASP A 5 20.81 -17.25 13.86
CA ASP A 5 20.63 -15.89 13.41
C ASP A 5 19.48 -15.32 14.24
N VAL A 6 19.82 -14.40 15.14
CA VAL A 6 18.82 -13.72 15.96
C VAL A 6 18.02 -12.91 14.96
N TYR A 7 16.82 -13.39 14.61
CA TYR A 7 15.85 -12.61 13.86
C TYR A 7 15.70 -11.26 14.54
N GLN A 8 16.29 -10.23 13.94
CA GLN A 8 15.95 -8.87 14.29
C GLN A 8 14.62 -8.59 13.62
N GLU A 9 13.59 -8.31 14.42
CA GLU A 9 12.33 -7.76 13.91
C GLU A 9 12.70 -6.56 13.02
N PRO A 10 12.21 -6.49 11.76
CA PRO A 10 12.46 -5.31 10.93
C PRO A 10 11.93 -4.07 11.66
N ASP A 11 12.68 -2.97 11.63
CA ASP A 11 12.30 -1.71 12.30
C ASP A 11 10.92 -1.18 11.81
N GLU A 12 10.48 -1.62 10.62
CA GLU A 12 9.17 -1.32 10.04
C GLU A 12 8.52 -2.60 9.48
N GLU A 13 7.27 -2.84 9.85
CA GLU A 13 6.49 -4.02 9.42
C GLU A 13 5.76 -3.76 8.09
N ALA A 14 5.58 -4.80 7.29
CA ALA A 14 4.77 -4.71 6.08
C ALA A 14 3.28 -4.59 6.42
N GLY A 15 2.59 -3.65 5.77
CA GLY A 15 1.16 -3.41 5.99
C GLY A 15 0.28 -4.03 4.91
N ILE A 16 -0.91 -4.50 5.30
CA ILE A 16 -1.92 -5.03 4.38
C ILE A 16 -3.12 -4.09 4.23
N TYR A 17 -3.78 -4.18 3.07
CA TYR A 17 -5.01 -3.45 2.82
C TYR A 17 -5.99 -4.20 1.93
N THR A 18 -7.25 -3.81 2.05
CA THR A 18 -8.32 -4.10 1.10
C THR A 18 -9.07 -2.81 0.81
N TRP A 19 -9.19 -2.47 -0.47
CA TRP A 19 -9.95 -1.37 -1.00
C TRP A 19 -11.24 -1.88 -1.63
N CYS A 20 -12.37 -1.44 -1.10
CA CYS A 20 -13.70 -1.61 -1.66
C CYS A 20 -13.89 -0.57 -2.77
N LEU A 21 -13.99 -1.03 -4.02
CA LEU A 21 -14.05 -0.14 -5.19
C LEU A 21 -15.44 0.51 -5.36
N GLU A 22 -16.48 -0.07 -4.76
CA GLU A 22 -17.87 0.41 -4.88
C GLU A 22 -18.10 1.73 -4.14
N ASP A 23 -17.53 1.87 -2.94
CA ASP A 23 -17.72 3.02 -2.05
C ASP A 23 -16.42 3.81 -1.80
N ASP A 24 -15.36 3.50 -2.55
CA ASP A 24 -14.03 4.08 -2.42
C ASP A 24 -13.41 3.96 -1.01
N THR A 25 -13.71 2.89 -0.27
CA THR A 25 -13.22 2.73 1.10
C THR A 25 -12.07 1.73 1.21
N LEU A 26 -10.90 2.20 1.63
CA LEU A 26 -9.71 1.40 1.88
C LEU A 26 -9.53 1.13 3.37
N TYR A 27 -9.62 -0.15 3.72
CA TYR A 27 -9.35 -0.68 5.06
C TYR A 27 -7.93 -1.19 5.13
N ALA A 28 -7.20 -0.78 6.16
CA ALA A 28 -5.83 -1.21 6.36
C ALA A 28 -5.50 -1.46 7.82
N ASP A 29 -4.48 -2.29 8.04
CA ASP A 29 -3.92 -2.52 9.37
C ASP A 29 -3.15 -1.30 9.91
N THR A 30 -2.65 -1.44 11.12
CA THR A 30 -1.89 -0.39 11.81
C THR A 30 -0.48 -0.22 11.26
N ALA A 31 0.10 -1.27 10.65
CA ALA A 31 1.41 -1.22 10.01
C ALA A 31 1.35 -0.30 8.77
N LEU A 32 0.35 -0.46 7.91
CA LEU A 32 0.16 0.42 6.76
C LEU A 32 -0.14 1.87 7.20
N ALA A 33 -0.95 2.04 8.24
CA ALA A 33 -1.22 3.37 8.80
C ALA A 33 0.10 4.07 9.20
N THR A 34 1.01 3.34 9.84
CA THR A 34 2.32 3.85 10.25
C THR A 34 3.17 4.27 9.06
N LEU A 35 3.28 3.41 8.02
CA LEU A 35 4.04 3.70 6.80
C LEU A 35 3.54 4.96 6.09
N PHE A 36 2.23 5.16 6.02
CA PHE A 36 1.60 6.30 5.34
C PHE A 36 1.42 7.51 6.27
N GLY A 37 1.77 7.42 7.55
CA GLY A 37 1.59 8.50 8.51
C GLY A 37 0.13 8.87 8.78
N LEU A 38 -0.77 7.90 8.73
CA LEU A 38 -2.20 8.06 8.97
C LEU A 38 -2.58 7.60 10.39
N ASP A 39 -3.76 8.01 10.86
CA ASP A 39 -4.31 7.56 12.14
C ASP A 39 -4.71 6.07 12.06
N PRO A 40 -4.09 5.16 12.84
CA PRO A 40 -4.40 3.74 12.80
C PRO A 40 -5.86 3.42 13.16
N ALA A 41 -6.50 4.21 14.02
CA ALA A 41 -7.90 3.99 14.36
C ALA A 41 -8.84 4.36 13.21
N ALA A 42 -8.43 5.29 12.35
CA ALA A 42 -9.17 5.70 11.17
C ALA A 42 -8.98 4.69 10.02
N THR A 43 -7.75 4.22 9.77
CA THR A 43 -7.47 3.21 8.73
C THR A 43 -8.22 1.90 8.97
N LEU A 44 -8.35 1.47 10.22
CA LEU A 44 -9.14 0.27 10.59
C LEU A 44 -10.65 0.43 10.32
N LYS A 45 -11.16 1.67 10.36
CA LYS A 45 -12.56 1.99 10.05
C LYS A 45 -12.79 2.22 8.55
N GLY A 46 -11.73 2.30 7.76
CA GLY A 46 -11.77 2.63 6.36
C GLY A 46 -11.59 4.13 6.11
N LEU A 47 -10.76 4.46 5.12
CA LEU A 47 -10.55 5.82 4.62
C LEU A 47 -10.65 5.84 3.09
N PRO A 48 -10.97 6.99 2.46
CA PRO A 48 -10.88 7.14 1.02
C PRO A 48 -9.48 6.80 0.49
N VAL A 49 -9.37 6.20 -0.70
CA VAL A 49 -8.04 5.92 -1.29
C VAL A 49 -7.22 7.20 -1.49
N THR A 50 -7.91 8.34 -1.68
CA THR A 50 -7.28 9.65 -1.82
C THR A 50 -6.47 10.06 -0.60
N ASP A 51 -6.86 9.61 0.60
CA ASP A 51 -6.12 9.91 1.82
C ASP A 51 -4.76 9.20 1.81
N TYR A 52 -4.69 7.97 1.31
CA TYR A 52 -3.43 7.26 1.09
C TYR A 52 -2.62 7.87 -0.05
N MET A 53 -3.26 8.20 -1.18
CA MET A 53 -2.58 8.84 -2.32
C MET A 53 -1.99 10.21 -1.97
N ALA A 54 -2.61 10.96 -1.06
CA ALA A 54 -2.07 12.23 -0.56
C ALA A 54 -0.78 12.07 0.25
N ARG A 55 -0.50 10.84 0.74
CA ARG A 55 0.73 10.49 1.46
C ARG A 55 1.80 9.90 0.54
N VAL A 56 1.48 9.61 -0.72
CA VAL A 56 2.49 9.27 -1.74
C VAL A 56 3.26 10.53 -2.10
N HIS A 57 4.58 10.41 -2.26
CA HIS A 57 5.43 11.53 -2.67
C HIS A 57 4.88 12.17 -3.95
N PRO A 58 4.83 13.52 -4.06
CA PRO A 58 4.14 14.19 -5.16
C PRO A 58 4.57 13.76 -6.58
N GLU A 59 5.86 13.46 -6.76
CA GLU A 59 6.41 12.98 -8.03
C GLU A 59 5.93 11.56 -8.41
N ASP A 60 5.57 10.75 -7.41
CA ASP A 60 5.21 9.34 -7.59
C ASP A 60 3.69 9.16 -7.71
N GLN A 61 2.88 10.16 -7.32
CA GLN A 61 1.40 10.08 -7.32
C GLN A 61 0.82 9.73 -8.71
N GLY A 62 1.26 10.42 -9.76
CA GLY A 62 0.78 10.19 -11.13
C GLY A 62 1.13 8.79 -11.68
N PRO A 63 2.41 8.37 -11.61
CA PRO A 63 2.82 7.01 -11.95
C PRO A 63 2.07 5.92 -11.16
N VAL A 64 1.98 6.07 -9.83
CA VAL A 64 1.28 5.11 -8.95
C VAL A 64 -0.20 5.00 -9.34
N ALA A 65 -0.91 6.12 -9.49
CA ALA A 65 -2.31 6.11 -9.88
C ALA A 65 -2.53 5.45 -11.26
N THR A 66 -1.58 5.63 -12.18
CA THR A 66 -1.63 5.00 -13.50
C THR A 66 -1.51 3.48 -13.43
N LEU A 67 -0.57 2.98 -12.64
CA LEU A 67 -0.38 1.54 -12.46
C LEU A 67 -1.58 0.91 -11.71
N ILE A 68 -2.14 1.59 -10.71
CA ILE A 68 -3.36 1.12 -10.01
C ILE A 68 -4.52 1.01 -11.01
N ARG A 69 -4.74 2.04 -11.82
CA ARG A 69 -5.80 2.05 -12.84
C ARG A 69 -5.65 0.88 -13.82
N GLN A 70 -4.44 0.65 -14.34
CA GLN A 70 -4.16 -0.48 -15.23
C GLN A 70 -4.43 -1.83 -14.57
N ALA A 71 -4.05 -1.98 -13.29
CA ALA A 71 -4.33 -3.21 -12.54
C ALA A 71 -5.83 -3.45 -12.33
N ILE A 72 -6.61 -2.38 -12.15
CA ILE A 72 -8.08 -2.45 -12.04
C ILE A 72 -8.73 -2.75 -13.39
N GLU A 73 -8.34 -2.04 -14.45
CA GLU A 73 -8.95 -2.14 -15.78
C GLU A 73 -8.59 -3.46 -16.47
N ASP A 74 -7.29 -3.78 -16.51
CA ASP A 74 -6.75 -4.88 -17.31
C ASP A 74 -6.55 -6.17 -16.50
N GLY A 75 -6.64 -6.09 -15.16
CA GLY A 75 -6.42 -7.24 -14.28
C GLY A 75 -4.96 -7.68 -14.14
N HIS A 76 -4.02 -6.87 -14.62
CA HIS A 76 -2.59 -7.13 -14.42
C HIS A 76 -2.22 -7.05 -12.92
N PRO A 77 -1.29 -7.89 -12.43
CA PRO A 77 -0.73 -7.72 -11.10
C PRO A 77 -0.08 -6.35 -10.97
N TYR A 78 -0.47 -5.60 -9.94
CA TYR A 78 0.19 -4.35 -9.60
C TYR A 78 1.47 -4.64 -8.82
N ARG A 79 2.56 -3.99 -9.26
CA ARG A 79 3.83 -3.94 -8.55
C ARG A 79 4.46 -2.57 -8.78
N ALA A 80 4.81 -1.87 -7.71
CA ALA A 80 5.49 -0.58 -7.81
C ALA A 80 6.44 -0.36 -6.63
N GLU A 81 7.59 0.23 -6.92
CA GLU A 81 8.45 0.87 -5.93
C GLU A 81 8.20 2.38 -5.98
N TYR A 82 7.92 3.00 -4.84
CA TYR A 82 7.68 4.44 -4.75
C TYR A 82 7.95 4.96 -3.34
N ARG A 83 7.81 6.27 -3.15
CA ARG A 83 8.03 6.95 -1.88
C ARG A 83 6.71 7.35 -1.24
N VAL A 84 6.59 7.12 0.07
CA VAL A 84 5.51 7.66 0.92
C VAL A 84 6.05 8.63 1.95
N LEU A 85 5.16 9.41 2.56
CA LEU A 85 5.45 10.38 3.59
C LEU A 85 4.89 9.85 4.92
N ASP A 86 5.75 9.66 5.93
CA ASP A 86 5.30 9.29 7.28
C ASP A 86 4.69 10.51 8.02
N ALA A 87 4.16 10.31 9.24
CA ALA A 87 3.44 11.36 9.97
C ALA A 87 4.26 12.64 10.22
N THR A 88 5.60 12.55 10.17
CA THR A 88 6.51 13.69 10.32
C THR A 88 6.80 14.40 8.99
N GLY A 89 6.39 13.81 7.87
CA GLY A 89 6.70 14.24 6.51
C GLY A 89 8.01 13.64 5.98
N ALA A 90 8.64 12.72 6.71
CA ALA A 90 9.85 12.07 6.23
C ALA A 90 9.52 11.07 5.11
N VAL A 91 10.41 10.99 4.14
CA VAL A 91 10.25 10.14 2.96
C VAL A 91 10.68 8.71 3.28
N ARG A 92 9.79 7.75 3.04
CA ARG A 92 10.03 6.31 3.20
C ARG A 92 9.85 5.59 1.86
N PRO A 93 10.86 4.86 1.35
CA PRO A 93 10.68 4.06 0.16
C PRO A 93 9.91 2.77 0.49
N VAL A 94 9.01 2.36 -0.40
CA VAL A 94 8.18 1.17 -0.24
C VAL A 94 8.06 0.39 -1.55
N MET A 95 7.82 -0.91 -1.43
CA MET A 95 7.39 -1.79 -2.51
C MET A 95 5.95 -2.21 -2.24
N ALA A 96 5.05 -1.96 -3.20
CA ALA A 96 3.66 -2.36 -3.09
C ALA A 96 3.32 -3.45 -4.12
N PHE A 97 2.54 -4.43 -3.68
CA PHE A 97 1.92 -5.43 -4.52
C PHE A 97 0.41 -5.38 -4.34
N GLY A 98 -0.34 -5.53 -5.44
CA GLY A 98 -1.79 -5.47 -5.39
C GLY A 98 -2.45 -6.26 -6.51
N ARG A 99 -3.71 -6.60 -6.31
CA ARG A 99 -4.54 -7.26 -7.33
C ARG A 99 -5.99 -6.84 -7.21
N CYS A 100 -6.63 -6.64 -8.37
CA CYS A 100 -8.07 -6.46 -8.47
C CYS A 100 -8.80 -7.81 -8.48
N PHE A 101 -9.84 -7.91 -7.66
CA PHE A 101 -10.78 -9.02 -7.59
C PHE A 101 -12.11 -8.60 -8.20
N ARG A 102 -12.68 -9.50 -9.00
CA ARG A 102 -13.90 -9.27 -9.77
C ARG A 102 -15.00 -10.21 -9.32
N ASP A 103 -16.24 -9.77 -9.46
CA ASP A 103 -17.41 -10.61 -9.24
C ASP A 103 -17.62 -11.62 -10.40
N ARG A 104 -18.72 -12.38 -10.32
CA ARG A 104 -19.08 -13.40 -11.32
C ARG A 104 -19.39 -12.84 -12.71
N THR A 105 -19.68 -11.54 -12.80
CA THR A 105 -19.96 -10.82 -14.05
C THR A 105 -18.73 -10.11 -14.61
N GLY A 106 -17.59 -10.18 -13.91
CA GLY A 106 -16.33 -9.56 -14.32
C GLY A 106 -16.17 -8.11 -13.86
N HIS A 107 -17.09 -7.59 -13.04
CA HIS A 107 -17.00 -6.23 -12.51
C HIS A 107 -15.96 -6.19 -11.36
N PRO A 108 -15.01 -5.23 -11.38
CA PRO A 108 -14.12 -4.97 -10.25
C PRO A 108 -14.91 -4.66 -8.98
N VAL A 109 -14.59 -5.34 -7.87
CA VAL A 109 -15.26 -5.15 -6.57
C VAL A 109 -14.29 -4.81 -5.45
N HIS A 110 -13.14 -5.49 -5.41
CA HIS A 110 -12.13 -5.28 -4.38
C HIS A 110 -10.76 -5.16 -5.02
N TYR A 111 -9.88 -4.44 -4.35
CA TYR A 111 -8.47 -4.39 -4.66
C TYR A 111 -7.70 -4.60 -3.36
N ALA A 112 -6.89 -5.65 -3.26
CA ALA A 112 -6.17 -5.96 -2.02
C ALA A 112 -4.69 -6.16 -2.29
N GLY A 113 -3.88 -5.93 -1.25
CA GLY A 113 -2.44 -5.93 -1.41
C GLY A 113 -1.68 -5.81 -0.10
N ILE A 114 -0.36 -5.73 -0.28
CA ILE A 114 0.63 -5.55 0.78
C ILE A 114 1.58 -4.42 0.36
N VAL A 115 2.03 -3.64 1.32
CA VAL A 115 3.09 -2.65 1.16
C VAL A 115 4.22 -3.01 2.12
N HIS A 116 5.40 -3.26 1.56
CA HIS A 116 6.60 -3.60 2.30
C HIS A 116 7.54 -2.39 2.33
N PRO A 117 8.05 -1.97 3.50
CA PRO A 117 9.07 -0.94 3.58
C PRO A 117 10.36 -1.39 2.89
N LEU A 118 11.12 -0.47 2.33
CA LEU A 118 12.43 -0.77 1.74
C LEU A 118 13.51 -0.02 2.52
N ASP A 119 14.71 -0.60 2.60
CA ASP A 119 15.87 0.14 3.13
C ASP A 119 16.30 1.25 2.17
N ARG A 120 16.13 1.02 0.86
CA ARG A 120 16.43 1.94 -0.23
C ARG A 120 15.69 1.52 -1.50
N LEU A 121 15.44 2.47 -2.41
CA LEU A 121 14.96 2.18 -3.76
C LEU A 121 16.04 1.44 -4.55
N VAL A 122 15.64 0.44 -5.35
CA VAL A 122 16.57 -0.28 -6.22
C VAL A 122 16.68 0.50 -7.53
N SER A 123 17.89 0.97 -7.87
CA SER A 123 18.18 1.71 -9.11
C SER A 123 18.29 0.80 -10.33
#